data_AF-A0A8K0TYS7-F1
#
_entry.id   AF-A0A8K0TYS7-F1
#
_cell.length_a   1.000
_cell.length_b   1.000
_cell.length_c   1.000
_cell.angle_alpha   90.00
_cell.angle_beta   90.00
_cell.angle_gamma   90.00
#
_symmetry.space_group_name_H-M   'P 1'
#
loop_
_entity.id
_entity.type
_entity.pdbx_description
1 polymer ?
#
loop_
_entity_poly.entity_id
_entity_poly.type
_entity_poly.pdbx_seq_one_letter_code
_entity_poly.pdbx_strand_id
1 'polypeptide(L)'
;MRSPSSKALRWISQACYALLVVILGCFFAISCVALLEQAVRTLPNASWTNNWDAFSIGASYFLLLFLSIAFCIKRRIAVRRRLQRVSKACDGLSTSDVPRPVHEYISQEFARSCLVSFECQPRGILHPGLGRPGTEHSGIPFRRTLLDTIVDIDARAHLIIPSHPPLKPHARMLHHFRFILPLLPKDEDGLTDLHYYDSAVQLARTSHREPKENEFLIGLQAANEIRRILDECRIAMLEESRIQLDTCSA
;
A
#
# COMPACT_ATOMS: atom_id res chain seq x y z
N MET A 1 -1.95 -30.33 33.56
CA MET A 1 -2.54 -28.98 33.76
C MET A 1 -4.01 -29.04 33.37
N ARG A 2 -4.95 -28.89 34.31
CA ARG A 2 -6.39 -28.87 34.01
C ARG A 2 -6.74 -27.52 33.39
N SER A 3 -7.11 -27.51 32.11
CA SER A 3 -7.63 -26.31 31.46
C SER A 3 -8.95 -25.91 32.14
N PRO A 4 -9.10 -24.65 32.55
CA PRO A 4 -10.36 -24.18 33.12
C PRO A 4 -11.49 -24.31 32.11
N SER A 5 -12.67 -24.73 32.58
CA SER A 5 -13.88 -24.88 31.76
C SER A 5 -14.18 -23.58 31.00
N SER A 6 -14.42 -23.69 29.69
CA SER A 6 -14.67 -22.56 28.79
C SER A 6 -15.84 -21.66 29.25
N LYS A 7 -16.78 -22.23 30.00
CA LYS A 7 -17.88 -21.48 30.64
C LYS A 7 -17.37 -20.54 31.73
N ALA A 8 -16.46 -21.01 32.58
CA ALA A 8 -15.89 -20.22 33.67
C ALA A 8 -15.08 -19.02 33.14
N LEU A 9 -14.29 -19.21 32.08
CA LEU A 9 -13.55 -18.10 31.45
C LEU A 9 -14.47 -17.00 30.91
N ARG A 10 -15.61 -17.38 30.30
CA ARG A 10 -16.59 -16.41 29.80
C ARG A 10 -17.23 -15.62 30.93
N TRP A 11 -17.61 -16.28 32.03
CA TRP A 11 -18.16 -15.61 33.20
C TRP A 11 -17.17 -14.63 33.84
N ILE A 12 -15.90 -15.04 33.99
CA ILE A 12 -14.85 -14.17 34.53
C ILE A 12 -14.63 -12.96 33.63
N SER A 13 -14.58 -13.15 32.30
CA SER A 13 -14.42 -12.05 31.35
C SER A 13 -15.60 -11.07 31.40
N GLN A 14 -16.83 -11.58 31.48
CA GLN A 14 -18.04 -10.75 31.60
C GLN A 14 -18.08 -9.98 32.92
N ALA A 15 -17.77 -10.65 34.04
CA ALA A 15 -17.74 -10.03 35.36
C ALA A 15 -16.66 -8.96 35.45
N CYS A 16 -15.45 -9.24 34.94
CA CYS A 16 -14.35 -8.28 34.91
C CYS A 16 -14.68 -7.05 34.05
N TYR A 17 -15.29 -7.26 32.88
CA TYR A 17 -15.75 -6.16 32.03
C TYR A 17 -16.82 -5.31 32.72
N ALA A 18 -17.82 -5.93 33.34
CA ALA A 18 -18.87 -5.22 34.07
C ALA A 18 -18.29 -4.40 35.23
N LEU A 19 -17.37 -4.99 35.99
CA LEU A 19 -16.68 -4.33 37.09
C LEU A 19 -15.88 -3.10 36.60
N LEU A 20 -15.14 -3.23 35.49
CA LEU A 20 -14.40 -2.12 34.90
C LEU A 20 -15.33 -0.97 34.48
N VAL A 21 -16.45 -1.30 33.84
CA VAL A 21 -17.46 -0.29 33.43
C VAL A 21 -18.05 0.42 34.64
N VAL A 22 -18.37 -0.31 35.72
CA VAL A 22 -18.90 0.28 36.96
C VAL A 22 -17.87 1.22 37.60
N ILE A 23 -16.61 0.77 37.73
CA ILE A 23 -15.52 1.56 38.31
C ILE A 23 -15.32 2.86 37.51
N LEU A 24 -15.27 2.77 36.18
CA LEU A 24 -15.09 3.93 35.32
C LEU A 24 -16.27 4.91 35.43
N GLY A 25 -17.50 4.39 35.51
CA GLY A 25 -18.70 5.19 35.74
C GLY A 25 -18.67 5.92 37.08
N CYS A 26 -18.22 5.26 38.15
CA CYS A 26 -18.06 5.87 39.47
C CYS A 26 -17.02 7.00 39.45
N PHE A 27 -15.84 6.78 38.87
CA PHE A 27 -14.82 7.84 38.75
C PHE A 27 -15.32 9.04 37.94
N PHE A 28 -16.07 8.79 36.86
CA PHE A 28 -16.68 9.85 36.06
C PHE A 28 -17.70 10.66 36.85
N ALA A 29 -18.58 10.00 37.61
CA ALA A 29 -19.58 10.67 38.46
C ALA A 29 -18.92 11.50 39.57
N ILE A 30 -17.91 10.95 40.25
CA ILE A 30 -17.17 11.65 41.31
C ILE A 30 -16.47 12.88 40.74
N SER A 31 -15.83 12.76 39.58
CA SER A 31 -15.18 13.89 38.88
C SER A 31 -16.19 14.99 38.52
N CYS A 32 -17.37 14.63 38.03
CA CYS A 32 -18.42 15.58 37.69
C CYS A 32 -18.91 16.36 38.93
N VAL A 33 -19.22 15.66 40.02
CA VAL A 33 -19.68 16.28 41.27
C VAL A 33 -18.60 17.20 41.85
N ALA A 34 -17.34 16.77 41.86
CA ALA A 34 -16.24 17.59 42.38
C ALA A 34 -16.05 18.90 41.59
N LEU A 35 -16.15 18.86 40.25
CA LEU A 35 -16.03 20.06 39.41
C LEU A 35 -17.24 20.99 39.55
N LEU A 36 -18.46 20.44 39.65
CA LEU A 36 -19.66 21.23 39.92
C LEU A 36 -19.58 21.91 41.29
N GLU A 37 -19.09 21.20 42.30
CA GLU A 37 -18.89 21.75 43.64
C GLU A 37 -17.84 22.85 43.64
N GLN A 38 -16.73 22.67 42.92
CA GLN A 38 -15.71 23.72 42.74
C GLN A 38 -16.28 24.95 42.03
N ALA A 39 -17.00 24.77 40.92
CA ALA A 39 -17.59 25.87 40.15
C ALA A 39 -18.61 26.71 40.96
N VAL A 40 -19.30 26.09 41.92
CA VAL A 40 -20.23 26.78 42.82
C VAL A 40 -19.47 27.55 43.92
N ARG A 41 -18.39 26.99 44.45
CA ARG A 41 -17.58 27.61 45.51
C ARG A 41 -16.75 28.80 45.03
N THR A 42 -16.39 28.85 43.75
CA THR A 42 -15.59 29.94 43.17
C THR A 42 -16.39 31.21 42.86
N LEU A 43 -17.73 31.18 42.96
CA LEU A 43 -18.58 32.36 42.73
C LEU A 43 -18.82 33.16 44.03
N PRO A 44 -18.70 34.49 44.01
CA PRO A 44 -18.76 35.34 45.22
C PRO A 44 -20.12 35.33 45.94
N ASN A 45 -21.22 34.96 45.26
CA ASN A 45 -22.56 34.94 45.84
C ASN A 45 -23.10 33.52 46.09
N ALA A 46 -22.28 32.47 45.88
CA ALA A 46 -22.61 31.05 46.13
C ALA A 46 -24.02 30.61 45.66
N SER A 47 -24.56 31.21 44.59
CA SER A 47 -25.91 30.97 44.10
C SER A 47 -25.89 30.10 42.85
N TRP A 48 -26.74 29.06 42.84
CA TRP A 48 -26.87 28.12 41.71
C TRP A 48 -27.58 28.70 40.50
N THR A 49 -28.37 29.76 40.68
CA THR A 49 -29.36 30.21 39.70
C THR A 49 -28.79 31.05 38.55
N ASN A 50 -27.53 31.49 38.62
CA ASN A 50 -26.92 32.32 37.56
C ASN A 50 -25.46 31.96 37.26
N ASN A 51 -25.09 30.68 37.43
CA ASN A 51 -23.72 30.20 37.25
C ASN A 51 -23.55 29.53 35.87
N TRP A 52 -23.06 30.31 34.90
CA TRP A 52 -22.76 29.85 33.54
C TRP A 52 -21.64 28.81 33.48
N ASP A 53 -20.69 28.84 34.41
CA ASP A 53 -19.59 27.87 34.46
C ASP A 53 -20.11 26.48 34.86
N ALA A 54 -20.99 26.41 35.86
CA ALA A 54 -21.66 25.16 36.25
C ALA A 54 -22.50 24.58 35.10
N PHE A 55 -23.17 25.44 34.32
CA PHE A 55 -23.92 25.01 33.13
C PHE A 55 -23.00 24.45 32.04
N SER A 56 -21.89 25.13 31.74
CA SER A 56 -20.91 24.70 30.73
C SER A 56 -20.26 23.35 31.10
N ILE A 57 -19.90 23.17 32.38
CA ILE A 57 -19.39 21.90 32.91
C ILE A 57 -20.46 20.80 32.77
N GLY A 58 -21.69 21.04 33.22
CA GLY A 58 -22.77 20.07 33.06
C GLY A 58 -23.02 19.66 31.60
N ALA A 59 -23.05 20.64 30.69
CA ALA A 59 -23.28 20.42 29.26
C ALA A 59 -22.16 19.59 28.61
N SER A 60 -20.90 19.87 28.94
CA SER A 60 -19.75 19.12 28.40
C SER A 60 -19.71 17.66 28.85
N TYR A 61 -20.01 17.39 30.13
CA TYR A 61 -20.12 16.03 30.66
C TYR A 61 -21.31 15.26 30.05
N PHE A 62 -22.45 15.93 29.85
CA PHE A 62 -23.61 15.34 29.19
C PHE A 62 -23.30 14.96 27.72
N LEU A 63 -22.64 15.85 26.98
CA LEU A 63 -22.21 15.59 25.62
C LEU A 63 -21.25 14.39 25.54
N LEU A 64 -20.30 14.31 26.47
CA LEU A 64 -19.33 13.21 26.53
C LEU A 64 -20.01 11.87 26.86
N LEU A 65 -20.97 11.87 27.78
CA LEU A 65 -21.79 10.71 28.10
C LEU A 65 -22.61 10.25 26.87
N PHE A 66 -23.24 11.18 26.17
CA PHE A 66 -24.00 10.88 24.96
C PHE A 66 -23.12 10.29 23.85
N LEU A 67 -21.96 10.91 23.57
CA LEU A 67 -20.98 10.42 22.60
C LEU A 67 -20.47 9.02 22.96
N SER A 68 -20.19 8.78 24.25
CA SER A 68 -19.74 7.47 24.75
C SER A 68 -20.80 6.38 24.52
N ILE A 69 -22.07 6.66 24.87
CA ILE A 69 -23.18 5.73 24.63
C ILE A 69 -23.36 5.48 23.13
N ALA A 70 -23.34 6.52 22.31
CA ALA A 70 -23.47 6.40 20.86
C ALA A 70 -22.36 5.53 20.26
N PHE A 71 -21.11 5.69 20.74
CA PHE A 71 -19.98 4.87 20.31
C PHE A 71 -20.13 3.41 20.77
N CYS A 72 -20.57 3.18 22.00
CA CYS A 72 -20.86 1.84 22.52
C CYS A 72 -21.94 1.12 21.71
N ILE A 73 -23.03 1.82 21.37
CA ILE A 73 -24.11 1.30 20.52
C ILE A 73 -23.59 0.99 19.12
N LYS A 74 -22.87 1.93 18.48
CA LYS A 74 -22.27 1.71 17.15
C LYS A 74 -21.36 0.48 17.13
N ARG A 75 -20.49 0.34 18.13
CA ARG A 75 -19.60 -0.82 18.27
C ARG A 75 -20.39 -2.12 18.46
N ARG A 76 -21.43 -2.12 19.32
CA ARG A 76 -22.29 -3.29 19.55
C ARG A 76 -23.02 -3.71 18.28
N ILE A 77 -23.55 -2.75 17.52
CA ILE A 77 -24.22 -3.00 16.23
C ILE A 77 -23.20 -3.53 15.20
N ALA A 78 -22.02 -2.94 15.11
CA ALA A 78 -20.98 -3.37 14.17
C ALA A 78 -20.52 -4.82 14.46
N VAL A 79 -20.29 -5.16 15.74
CA VAL A 79 -19.94 -6.52 16.16
C VAL A 79 -21.10 -7.48 15.84
N ARG A 80 -22.35 -7.12 16.17
CA ARG A 80 -23.51 -7.95 15.86
C ARG A 80 -23.65 -8.18 14.34
N ARG A 81 -23.47 -7.14 13.52
CA ARG A 81 -23.51 -7.25 12.05
C ARG A 81 -22.35 -8.07 11.49
N ARG A 82 -21.15 -8.01 12.09
CA ARG A 82 -20.02 -8.87 11.70
C ARG A 82 -20.29 -10.32 12.06
N LEU A 83 -20.80 -10.59 13.26
CA LEU A 83 -21.18 -11.94 13.70
C LEU A 83 -22.35 -12.51 12.87
N GLN A 84 -23.32 -11.69 12.47
CA GLN A 84 -24.41 -12.11 11.59
C GLN A 84 -23.95 -12.44 10.15
N ARG A 85 -22.81 -11.89 9.71
CA ARG A 85 -22.20 -12.21 8.41
C ARG A 85 -21.36 -13.48 8.43
N VAL A 86 -20.87 -13.89 9.60
CA VAL A 86 -20.27 -15.22 9.77
C VAL A 86 -21.39 -16.23 9.57
N SER A 87 -21.21 -17.08 8.56
CA SER A 87 -22.25 -17.79 7.83
C SER A 87 -23.30 -18.47 8.73
N LYS A 88 -24.56 -18.05 8.57
CA LYS A 88 -25.74 -18.82 8.97
C LYS A 88 -25.84 -20.21 8.31
N ALA A 89 -24.92 -20.56 7.40
CA ALA A 89 -24.86 -21.87 6.76
C ALA A 89 -24.67 -23.02 7.78
N CYS A 90 -24.05 -22.78 8.94
CA CYS A 90 -23.94 -23.77 10.02
C CYS A 90 -25.08 -23.69 11.05
N ASP A 91 -25.97 -22.68 10.97
CA ASP A 91 -27.07 -22.47 11.92
C ASP A 91 -28.26 -23.43 11.64
N GLY A 92 -28.22 -24.15 10.51
CA GLY A 92 -29.22 -25.15 10.12
C GLY A 92 -29.01 -26.55 10.70
N LEU A 93 -27.88 -26.81 11.37
CA LEU A 93 -27.63 -28.08 12.07
C LEU A 93 -27.78 -27.79 13.57
N SER A 94 -28.99 -27.94 14.09
CA SER A 94 -29.17 -27.88 15.55
C SER A 94 -28.32 -29.00 16.18
N THR A 95 -27.79 -28.77 17.37
CA THR A 95 -27.03 -29.79 18.12
C THR A 95 -27.87 -31.05 18.43
N SER A 96 -29.19 -30.97 18.22
CA SER A 96 -30.13 -32.10 18.25
C SER A 96 -30.13 -32.96 16.98
N ASP A 97 -29.71 -32.41 15.84
CA ASP A 97 -29.96 -33.01 14.52
C ASP A 97 -28.82 -33.92 14.07
N VAL A 98 -27.70 -33.89 14.81
CA VAL A 98 -26.48 -34.63 14.47
C VAL A 98 -25.85 -35.23 15.73
N PRO A 99 -25.35 -36.47 15.68
CA PRO A 99 -24.56 -37.02 16.77
C PRO A 99 -23.40 -36.10 17.17
N ARG A 100 -23.20 -35.91 18.48
CA ARG A 100 -22.12 -35.08 19.06
C ARG A 100 -20.74 -35.25 18.39
N PRO A 101 -20.24 -36.47 18.09
CA PRO A 101 -18.92 -36.62 17.46
C PRO A 101 -18.86 -35.97 16.06
N VAL A 102 -19.95 -36.00 15.31
CA VAL A 102 -20.02 -35.39 13.97
C VAL A 102 -20.04 -33.87 14.08
N HIS A 103 -20.82 -33.33 15.03
CA HIS A 103 -20.83 -31.89 15.28
C HIS A 103 -19.45 -31.37 15.71
N GLU A 104 -18.76 -32.09 16.61
CA GLU A 104 -17.40 -31.76 17.02
C GLU A 104 -16.43 -31.77 15.83
N TYR A 105 -16.49 -32.81 14.98
CA TYR A 105 -15.67 -32.89 13.77
C TYR A 105 -15.92 -31.74 12.80
N ILE A 106 -17.18 -31.41 12.50
CA ILE A 106 -17.54 -30.29 11.62
C ILE A 106 -17.01 -28.97 12.18
N SER A 107 -17.15 -28.76 13.50
CA SER A 107 -16.66 -27.54 14.15
C SER A 107 -15.14 -27.40 14.08
N GLN A 108 -14.42 -28.53 14.19
CA GLN A 108 -12.97 -28.58 14.09
C GLN A 108 -12.49 -28.29 12.67
N GLU A 109 -13.09 -28.91 11.65
CA GLU A 109 -12.74 -28.68 10.24
C GLU A 109 -13.11 -27.26 9.77
N PHE A 110 -14.23 -26.72 10.25
CA PHE A 110 -14.59 -25.33 10.02
C PHE A 110 -13.54 -24.38 10.62
N ALA A 111 -13.15 -24.58 11.88
CA ALA A 111 -12.12 -23.77 12.52
C ALA A 111 -10.77 -23.87 11.80
N ARG A 112 -10.40 -25.09 11.36
CA ARG A 112 -9.20 -25.33 10.55
C ARG A 112 -9.25 -24.56 9.24
N SER A 113 -10.38 -24.59 8.54
CA SER A 113 -10.58 -23.89 7.27
C SER A 113 -10.53 -22.36 7.44
N CYS A 114 -11.10 -21.82 8.51
CA CYS A 114 -10.97 -20.40 8.85
C CYS A 114 -9.51 -20.00 9.10
N LEU A 115 -8.73 -20.84 9.81
CA LEU A 115 -7.32 -20.59 10.08
C LEU A 115 -6.50 -20.63 8.78
N VAL A 116 -6.71 -21.64 7.94
CA VAL A 116 -6.05 -21.73 6.63
C VAL A 116 -6.41 -20.52 5.78
N SER A 117 -7.69 -20.14 5.68
CA SER A 117 -8.10 -18.96 4.92
C SER A 117 -7.48 -17.67 5.44
N PHE A 118 -7.32 -17.53 6.76
CA PHE A 118 -6.66 -16.37 7.35
C PHE A 118 -5.16 -16.34 7.05
N GLU A 119 -4.47 -17.47 7.16
CA GLU A 119 -3.04 -17.57 6.81
C GLU A 119 -2.80 -17.41 5.29
N CYS A 120 -3.75 -17.83 4.46
CA CYS A 120 -3.70 -17.66 3.01
C CYS A 120 -4.05 -16.24 2.52
N GLN A 121 -4.45 -15.32 3.41
CA GLN A 121 -4.62 -13.93 2.99
C GLN A 121 -3.28 -13.40 2.47
N PRO A 122 -3.26 -12.70 1.31
CA PRO A 122 -2.05 -12.12 0.79
C PRO A 122 -1.53 -11.10 1.81
N ARG A 123 -0.55 -11.51 2.61
CA ARG A 123 0.30 -10.57 3.34
C ARG A 123 1.02 -9.77 2.26
N GLY A 124 1.20 -8.47 2.44
CA GLY A 124 1.81 -7.60 1.43
C GLY A 124 3.25 -8.02 1.11
N ILE A 125 3.39 -9.05 0.27
CA ILE A 125 4.67 -9.59 -0.17
C ILE A 125 5.17 -8.57 -1.18
N LEU A 126 6.15 -7.77 -0.76
CA LEU A 126 6.98 -7.05 -1.70
C LEU A 126 7.79 -8.08 -2.48
N HIS A 127 7.37 -8.34 -3.72
CA HIS A 127 8.22 -9.06 -4.65
C HIS A 127 9.37 -8.14 -5.05
N PRO A 128 10.64 -8.47 -4.71
CA PRO A 128 11.77 -7.67 -5.18
C PRO A 128 11.74 -7.64 -6.72
N GLY A 129 12.02 -6.48 -7.32
CA GLY A 129 11.98 -6.28 -8.78
C GLY A 129 10.60 -5.99 -9.37
N LEU A 130 9.55 -5.95 -8.57
CA LEU A 130 8.21 -5.52 -8.97
C LEU A 130 7.87 -4.19 -8.29
N GLY A 131 7.28 -3.26 -9.04
CA GLY A 131 6.84 -2.00 -8.46
C GLY A 131 5.71 -2.19 -7.45
N ARG A 132 5.76 -1.38 -6.39
CA ARG A 132 4.87 -1.51 -5.23
C ARG A 132 3.42 -1.18 -5.60
N PRO A 133 2.43 -1.92 -5.09
CA PRO A 133 1.04 -1.59 -5.33
C PRO A 133 0.73 -0.19 -4.78
N GLY A 134 0.13 0.65 -5.62
CA GLY A 134 -0.19 2.05 -5.28
C GLY A 134 0.89 3.08 -5.62
N THR A 135 2.04 2.68 -6.20
CA THR A 135 2.98 3.61 -6.84
C THR A 135 2.73 3.69 -8.35
N GLU A 136 3.34 4.67 -9.03
CA GLU A 136 3.26 4.84 -10.49
C GLU A 136 3.76 3.61 -11.26
N HIS A 137 4.64 2.82 -10.63
CA HIS A 137 5.22 1.61 -11.23
C HIS A 137 4.56 0.31 -10.75
N SER A 138 3.39 0.40 -10.14
CA SER A 138 2.65 -0.75 -9.61
C SER A 138 2.48 -1.86 -10.66
N GLY A 139 3.01 -3.06 -10.36
CA GLY A 139 2.87 -4.22 -11.23
C GLY A 139 3.86 -4.28 -12.41
N ILE A 140 4.78 -3.32 -12.52
CA ILE A 140 5.82 -3.33 -13.56
C ILE A 140 7.00 -4.21 -13.11
N PRO A 141 7.39 -5.23 -13.90
CA PRO A 141 8.58 -6.04 -13.64
C PRO A 141 9.85 -5.31 -14.13
N PHE A 142 10.60 -4.70 -13.21
CA PHE A 142 11.72 -3.81 -13.52
C PHE A 142 12.76 -4.43 -14.46
N ARG A 143 13.23 -5.64 -14.16
CA ARG A 143 14.24 -6.33 -14.97
C ARG A 143 13.77 -6.52 -16.40
N ARG A 144 12.55 -7.05 -16.58
CA ARG A 144 12.01 -7.35 -17.91
C ARG A 144 11.76 -6.06 -18.69
N THR A 145 11.09 -5.09 -18.08
CA THR A 145 10.80 -3.80 -18.72
C THR A 145 12.07 -3.08 -19.16
N LEU A 146 13.14 -3.12 -18.36
CA LEU A 146 14.42 -2.53 -18.75
C LEU A 146 15.05 -3.28 -19.93
N LEU A 147 15.03 -4.62 -19.94
CA LEU A 147 15.61 -5.41 -21.04
C LEU A 147 14.82 -5.26 -22.35
N ASP A 148 13.50 -5.11 -22.27
CA ASP A 148 12.64 -4.91 -23.44
C ASP A 148 12.95 -3.58 -24.16
N THR A 149 13.51 -2.59 -23.47
CA THR A 149 13.91 -1.30 -24.09
C THR A 149 15.05 -1.45 -25.10
N ILE A 150 15.87 -2.51 -25.00
CA ILE A 150 17.04 -2.72 -25.85
C ILE A 150 16.62 -2.90 -27.31
N VAL A 151 15.58 -3.69 -27.55
CA VAL A 151 15.08 -4.00 -28.90
C VAL A 151 14.50 -2.75 -29.55
N ASP A 152 13.83 -1.90 -28.78
CA ASP A 152 13.25 -0.66 -29.29
C ASP A 152 14.34 0.39 -29.63
N ILE A 153 15.35 0.56 -28.79
CA ILE A 153 16.49 1.44 -29.10
C ILE A 153 17.25 0.92 -30.33
N ASP A 154 17.47 -0.40 -30.42
CA ASP A 154 18.13 -1.02 -31.58
C ASP A 154 17.36 -0.78 -32.88
N ALA A 155 16.04 -0.96 -32.85
CA ALA A 155 15.19 -0.68 -34.01
C ALA A 155 15.30 0.78 -34.47
N ARG A 156 15.34 1.74 -33.53
CA ARG A 156 15.51 3.17 -33.85
C ARG A 156 16.90 3.50 -34.37
N ALA A 157 17.93 2.89 -33.82
CA ALA A 157 19.30 3.07 -34.29
C ALA A 157 19.47 2.61 -35.74
N HIS A 158 18.81 1.50 -36.14
CA HIS A 158 18.82 1.02 -37.54
C HIS A 158 18.10 1.97 -38.51
N LEU A 159 17.17 2.81 -38.04
CA LEU A 159 16.52 3.81 -38.89
C LEU A 159 17.46 4.98 -39.25
N ILE A 160 18.41 5.29 -38.38
CA ILE A 160 19.38 6.38 -38.58
C ILE A 160 20.64 5.85 -39.27
N ILE A 161 21.09 4.66 -38.88
CA ILE A 161 22.28 4.00 -39.41
C ILE A 161 21.85 2.63 -39.96
N PRO A 162 21.43 2.53 -41.23
CA PRO A 162 20.98 1.26 -41.82
C PRO A 162 22.06 0.16 -41.81
N SER A 163 23.34 0.54 -41.76
CA SER A 163 24.49 -0.37 -41.66
C SER A 163 24.85 -0.76 -40.21
N HIS A 164 24.02 -0.43 -39.22
CA HIS A 164 24.24 -0.82 -37.82
C HIS A 164 24.35 -2.35 -37.73
N PRO A 165 25.34 -2.90 -36.98
CA PRO A 165 25.42 -4.34 -36.77
C PRO A 165 24.19 -4.87 -36.02
N PRO A 166 23.77 -6.12 -36.28
CA PRO A 166 22.63 -6.73 -35.59
C PRO A 166 22.91 -6.94 -34.09
N LEU A 167 21.86 -6.85 -33.28
CA LEU A 167 21.94 -7.00 -31.82
C LEU A 167 22.48 -8.37 -31.40
N LYS A 168 23.51 -8.35 -30.53
CA LYS A 168 24.07 -9.56 -29.91
C LYS A 168 23.58 -9.69 -28.46
N PRO A 169 22.99 -10.84 -28.06
CA PRO A 169 22.37 -11.00 -26.73
C PRO A 169 23.29 -10.69 -25.54
N HIS A 170 24.58 -11.04 -25.65
CA HIS A 170 25.55 -10.90 -24.57
C HIS A 170 26.53 -9.73 -24.75
N ALA A 171 26.41 -8.96 -25.82
CA ALA A 171 27.25 -7.78 -25.99
C ALA A 171 26.83 -6.67 -25.01
N ARG A 172 27.81 -5.90 -24.52
CA ARG A 172 27.53 -4.68 -23.78
C ARG A 172 26.85 -3.66 -24.67
N MET A 173 25.90 -2.91 -24.12
CA MET A 173 25.15 -1.90 -24.86
C MET A 173 26.08 -0.78 -25.32
N LEU A 174 27.06 -0.42 -24.49
CA LEU A 174 28.07 0.57 -24.85
C LEU A 174 28.87 0.19 -26.11
N HIS A 175 29.20 -1.10 -26.28
CA HIS A 175 29.92 -1.56 -27.47
C HIS A 175 29.03 -1.68 -28.70
N HIS A 176 27.79 -2.16 -28.51
CA HIS A 176 26.81 -2.30 -29.58
C HIS A 176 26.46 -0.94 -30.18
N PHE A 177 26.17 0.04 -29.31
CA PHE A 177 25.73 1.39 -29.66
C PHE A 177 26.88 2.40 -29.75
N ARG A 178 28.12 1.97 -29.94
CA ARG A 178 29.27 2.89 -30.05
C ARG A 178 29.15 3.90 -31.20
N PHE A 179 28.37 3.57 -32.23
CA PHE A 179 28.19 4.42 -33.41
C PHE A 179 27.23 5.58 -33.15
N ILE A 180 26.30 5.43 -32.21
CA ILE A 180 25.40 6.52 -31.79
C ILE A 180 25.99 7.34 -30.64
N LEU A 181 27.05 6.85 -29.97
CA LEU A 181 27.69 7.53 -28.84
C LEU A 181 28.09 8.99 -29.14
N PRO A 182 28.61 9.36 -30.33
CA PRO A 182 28.92 10.76 -30.64
C PRO A 182 27.71 11.69 -30.74
N LEU A 183 26.50 11.15 -30.92
CA LEU A 183 25.25 11.92 -31.02
C LEU A 183 24.68 12.27 -29.65
N LEU A 184 25.12 11.58 -28.59
CA LEU A 184 24.57 11.73 -27.25
C LEU A 184 25.29 12.86 -26.50
N PRO A 185 24.56 13.72 -25.77
CA PRO A 185 25.16 14.74 -24.92
C PRO A 185 25.96 14.09 -23.80
N LYS A 186 27.00 14.79 -23.37
CA LYS A 186 27.80 14.42 -22.20
C LYS A 186 27.38 15.27 -21.02
N ASP A 187 27.33 14.67 -19.84
CA ASP A 187 27.17 15.37 -18.58
C ASP A 187 28.50 16.02 -18.12
N GLU A 188 28.45 16.67 -16.96
CA GLU A 188 29.61 17.31 -16.32
C GLU A 188 30.76 16.33 -16.04
N ASP A 189 30.43 15.05 -15.84
CA ASP A 189 31.39 13.96 -15.60
C ASP A 189 31.92 13.35 -16.91
N GLY A 190 31.46 13.84 -18.07
CA GLY A 190 31.83 13.32 -19.38
C GLY A 190 31.16 11.99 -19.76
N LEU A 191 30.19 11.54 -18.96
CA LEU A 191 29.37 10.36 -19.21
C LEU A 191 28.17 10.72 -20.07
N THR A 192 27.70 9.75 -20.84
CA THR A 192 26.49 9.88 -21.66
C THR A 192 25.39 9.00 -21.09
N ASP A 193 24.13 9.23 -21.49
CA ASP A 193 23.00 8.36 -21.14
C ASP A 193 23.25 6.89 -21.46
N LEU A 194 24.04 6.61 -22.52
CA LEU A 194 24.42 5.24 -22.87
C LEU A 194 25.25 4.54 -21.78
N HIS A 195 26.03 5.28 -20.99
CA HIS A 195 26.80 4.72 -19.88
C HIS A 195 25.89 4.34 -18.70
N TYR A 196 24.94 5.22 -18.34
CA TYR A 196 23.93 4.94 -17.32
C TYR A 196 23.04 3.77 -17.74
N TYR A 197 22.64 3.75 -19.01
CA TYR A 197 21.85 2.68 -19.60
C TYR A 197 22.59 1.34 -19.62
N ASP A 198 23.85 1.29 -20.09
CA ASP A 198 24.65 0.06 -20.07
C ASP A 198 24.80 -0.47 -18.64
N SER A 199 25.08 0.40 -17.68
CA SER A 199 25.20 0.03 -16.26
C SER A 199 23.92 -0.62 -15.73
N ALA A 200 22.76 -0.01 -15.99
CA ALA A 200 21.47 -0.55 -15.56
C ALA A 200 21.15 -1.89 -16.26
N VAL A 201 21.42 -2.01 -17.56
CA VAL A 201 21.22 -3.26 -18.32
C VAL A 201 22.15 -4.37 -17.83
N GLN A 202 23.43 -4.07 -17.53
CA GLN A 202 24.35 -5.06 -16.98
C GLN A 202 23.89 -5.55 -15.62
N LEU A 203 23.39 -4.66 -14.75
CA LEU A 203 22.77 -5.04 -13.49
C LEU A 203 21.58 -5.97 -13.73
N ALA A 204 20.67 -5.63 -14.64
CA ALA A 204 19.51 -6.46 -14.96
C ALA A 204 19.87 -7.84 -15.56
N ARG A 205 20.96 -7.93 -16.34
CA ARG A 205 21.40 -9.19 -16.97
C ARG A 205 22.19 -10.10 -16.04
N THR A 206 23.12 -9.54 -15.28
CA THR A 206 24.17 -10.32 -14.60
C THR A 206 23.97 -10.42 -13.09
N SER A 207 23.21 -9.51 -12.48
CA SER A 207 23.07 -9.53 -11.02
C SER A 207 22.10 -10.61 -10.56
N HIS A 208 22.48 -11.26 -9.44
CA HIS A 208 21.65 -12.24 -8.74
C HIS A 208 20.45 -11.59 -8.02
N ARG A 209 20.56 -10.30 -7.69
CA ARG A 209 19.46 -9.54 -7.06
C ARG A 209 18.58 -8.90 -8.11
N GLU A 210 17.32 -8.64 -7.76
CA GLU A 210 16.47 -7.83 -8.62
C GLU A 210 16.85 -6.34 -8.56
N PRO A 211 16.65 -5.57 -9.65
CA PRO A 211 16.90 -4.13 -9.66
C PRO A 211 16.05 -3.41 -8.60
N LYS A 212 16.65 -2.43 -7.93
CA LYS A 212 15.87 -1.51 -7.09
C LYS A 212 15.13 -0.50 -7.96
N GLU A 213 14.08 0.10 -7.41
CA GLU A 213 13.27 1.10 -8.10
C GLU A 213 14.12 2.28 -8.60
N ASN A 214 15.04 2.81 -7.79
CA ASN A 214 15.94 3.89 -8.23
C ASN A 214 16.88 3.46 -9.37
N GLU A 215 17.40 2.23 -9.34
CA GLU A 215 18.29 1.70 -10.37
C GLU A 215 17.52 1.50 -11.69
N PHE A 216 16.29 1.02 -11.59
CA PHE A 216 15.36 0.91 -12.71
C PHE A 216 15.03 2.27 -13.31
N LEU A 217 14.72 3.27 -12.48
CA LEU A 217 14.39 4.63 -12.91
C LEU A 217 15.53 5.29 -13.68
N ILE A 218 16.77 5.20 -13.17
CA ILE A 218 17.95 5.75 -13.86
C ILE A 218 18.11 5.09 -15.23
N GLY A 219 18.01 3.76 -15.30
CA GLY A 219 18.10 3.02 -16.56
C GLY A 219 16.99 3.36 -17.54
N LEU A 220 15.75 3.50 -17.06
CA LEU A 220 14.59 3.83 -17.89
C LEU A 220 14.64 5.27 -18.41
N GLN A 221 15.08 6.21 -17.57
CA GLN A 221 15.27 7.60 -17.96
C GLN A 221 16.35 7.72 -19.05
N ALA A 222 17.50 7.08 -18.86
CA ALA A 222 18.56 7.05 -19.86
C ALA A 222 18.09 6.42 -21.18
N ALA A 223 17.31 5.33 -21.11
CA ALA A 223 16.70 4.71 -22.29
C ALA A 223 15.76 5.66 -23.04
N ASN A 224 14.92 6.39 -22.31
CA ASN A 224 13.99 7.36 -22.89
C ASN A 224 14.71 8.55 -23.52
N GLU A 225 15.80 9.00 -22.91
CA GLU A 225 16.60 10.10 -23.46
C GLU A 225 17.32 9.69 -24.75
N ILE A 226 17.90 8.49 -24.78
CA ILE A 226 18.45 7.91 -26.02
C ILE A 226 17.37 7.84 -27.11
N ARG A 227 16.17 7.35 -26.78
CA ARG A 227 15.05 7.30 -27.74
C ARG A 227 14.70 8.69 -28.28
N ARG A 228 14.60 9.69 -27.40
CA ARG A 228 14.30 11.08 -27.76
C ARG A 228 15.32 11.63 -28.75
N ILE A 229 16.61 11.47 -28.44
CA ILE A 229 17.70 11.96 -29.30
C ILE A 229 17.69 11.26 -30.66
N LEU A 230 17.49 9.94 -30.70
CA LEU A 230 17.42 9.20 -31.96
C LEU A 230 16.21 9.66 -32.81
N ASP A 231 15.05 9.89 -32.19
CA ASP A 231 13.87 10.41 -32.90
C ASP A 231 14.10 11.83 -33.44
N GLU A 232 14.77 12.69 -32.68
CA GLU A 232 15.15 14.05 -33.11
C GLU A 232 16.13 14.00 -34.28
N CYS A 233 17.17 13.16 -34.22
CA CYS A 233 18.10 12.94 -35.34
C CYS A 233 17.36 12.46 -36.59
N ARG A 234 16.41 11.54 -36.44
CA ARG A 234 15.61 11.04 -37.57
C ARG A 234 14.76 12.13 -38.20
N ILE A 235 14.11 12.98 -37.40
CA ILE A 235 13.31 14.10 -37.91
C ILE A 235 14.20 15.09 -38.68
N ALA A 236 15.35 15.46 -38.10
CA ALA A 236 16.30 16.37 -38.75
C ALA A 236 16.77 15.85 -40.11
N MET A 237 17.09 14.55 -40.23
CA MET A 237 17.48 13.92 -41.50
C MET A 237 16.36 13.97 -42.56
N LEU A 238 15.10 13.79 -42.15
CA LEU A 238 13.94 13.85 -43.05
C LEU A 238 13.67 15.28 -43.53
N GLU A 239 13.87 16.28 -42.67
CA GLU A 239 13.73 17.69 -43.04
C GLU A 239 14.82 18.14 -44.01
N GLU A 240 16.08 17.76 -43.77
CA GLU A 240 17.20 18.08 -44.67
C GLU A 240 16.98 17.47 -46.06
N SER A 241 16.50 16.22 -46.12
CA SER A 241 16.19 15.54 -47.38
C SER A 241 15.08 16.26 -48.17
N ARG A 242 14.09 16.87 -47.50
CA ARG A 242 13.02 17.65 -48.15
C ARG A 242 13.55 18.94 -48.74
N ILE A 243 14.37 19.68 -47.99
CA ILE A 243 14.95 20.95 -48.44
C ILE A 243 15.84 20.75 -49.69
N GLN A 244 16.62 19.65 -49.73
CA GLN A 244 17.43 19.31 -50.91
C GLN A 244 16.58 19.02 -52.15
N LEU A 245 15.42 18.37 -51.99
CA LEU A 245 14.50 18.12 -53.12
C LEU A 245 13.88 19.41 -53.66
N ASP A 246 13.44 20.31 -52.78
CA ASP A 246 12.84 21.58 -53.18
C ASP A 246 13.85 22.47 -53.92
N THR A 247 15.10 22.52 -53.45
CA THR A 247 16.17 23.31 -54.08
C THR A 247 16.68 22.76 -55.41
N CYS A 248 16.57 21.45 -55.66
CA CYS A 248 16.89 20.87 -56.98
C CYS A 248 15.74 20.99 -58.00
N SER A 249 14.53 21.36 -57.55
CA SER A 249 13.34 21.48 -58.41
C SER A 249 13.07 22.91 -58.92
N ALA A 250 13.88 23.88 -58.49
CA ALA A 250 13.86 25.27 -58.94
C ALA A 250 15.01 25.56 -59.91
#